data_AF-A0AA35SFV8-F1
#
_entry.id   AF-A0AA35SFV8-F1
#
_cell.length_a   1.000
_cell.length_b   1.000
_cell.length_c   1.000
_cell.angle_alpha   90.00
_cell.angle_beta   90.00
_cell.angle_gamma   90.00
#
_symmetry.space_group_name_H-M   'P 1'
#
loop_
_entity.id
_entity.type
_entity.pdbx_description
1 polymer ?
#
loop_
_entity_poly.entity_id
_entity_poly.type
_entity_poly.pdbx_seq_one_letter_code
_entity_poly.pdbx_strand_id
1 'polypeptide(L)'
;GILSLDILRSESCSKHYNNHFTRACLLKVLKSLFIFTDVGIGEYLMPCVLEVSDIFPPLPPNKSTIRSSFIFHFFKKSPMLGIYCCTVSYLLAKAGWKLLSKRGEVVQVARNSITFELPQNLPGKLTFLDPLSSYLGVIVELPAVIASEHRANLYHEIRATFAVAIEQAMLTLHYEVRTPQLSFLCPEQSSRCSTLPHISTVDATHSFLTCSICPDIVVPPLTDDQIMWLECEF
;
A
#
# COMPACT_ATOMS: atom_id res chain seq x y z
N GLY A 1 -13.45 -2.80 -6.45
CA GLY A 1 -14.11 -3.85 -7.23
C GLY A 1 -13.09 -4.76 -7.88
N ILE A 2 -13.33 -6.07 -7.83
CA ILE A 2 -12.70 -7.05 -8.72
C ILE A 2 -13.48 -7.02 -10.03
N LEU A 3 -12.77 -6.97 -11.15
CA LEU A 3 -13.32 -6.81 -12.48
C LEU A 3 -13.29 -8.14 -13.23
N SER A 4 -14.34 -8.41 -14.00
CA SER A 4 -14.26 -9.40 -15.08
C SER A 4 -13.68 -8.75 -16.34
N LEU A 5 -13.22 -9.57 -17.29
CA LEU A 5 -12.78 -9.06 -18.60
C LEU A 5 -13.87 -8.32 -19.37
N ASP A 6 -15.14 -8.39 -18.95
CA ASP A 6 -16.24 -7.73 -19.65
C ASP A 6 -16.12 -6.21 -19.60
N ILE A 7 -15.33 -5.64 -18.69
CA ILE A 7 -14.98 -4.22 -18.73
C ILE A 7 -14.29 -3.84 -20.06
N LEU A 8 -13.49 -4.75 -20.63
CA LEU A 8 -12.84 -4.57 -21.93
C LEU A 8 -13.81 -4.74 -23.11
N ARG A 9 -15.04 -5.24 -22.87
CA ARG A 9 -16.11 -5.31 -23.86
C ARG A 9 -16.99 -4.05 -23.87
N SER A 10 -16.79 -3.15 -22.91
CA SER A 10 -17.54 -1.88 -22.88
C SER A 10 -17.36 -1.12 -24.19
N GLU A 11 -18.42 -0.44 -24.63
CA GLU A 11 -18.43 0.29 -25.89
C GLU A 11 -17.31 1.36 -25.95
N SER A 12 -16.98 1.94 -24.80
CA SER A 12 -15.88 2.89 -24.60
C SER A 12 -14.51 2.27 -24.91
N CYS A 13 -14.21 1.10 -24.31
CA CYS A 13 -12.97 0.36 -24.60
C CYS A 13 -12.92 -0.11 -26.06
N SER A 14 -14.05 -0.59 -26.58
CA SER A 14 -14.14 -1.09 -27.94
C SER A 14 -13.80 0.00 -28.97
N LYS A 15 -14.33 1.21 -28.81
CA LYS A 15 -14.07 2.32 -29.74
C LYS A 15 -12.61 2.79 -29.73
N HIS A 16 -11.93 2.74 -28.58
CA HIS A 16 -10.57 3.25 -28.44
C HIS A 16 -9.49 2.20 -28.75
N TYR A 17 -9.71 0.92 -28.43
CA TYR A 17 -8.64 -0.08 -28.44
C TYR A 17 -8.87 -1.23 -29.42
N ASN A 18 -10.10 -1.55 -29.84
CA ASN A 18 -10.34 -2.73 -30.68
C ASN A 18 -9.78 -2.62 -32.11
N ASN A 19 -9.49 -1.40 -32.58
CA ASN A 19 -8.83 -1.19 -33.87
C ASN A 19 -7.30 -1.36 -33.80
N HIS A 20 -6.72 -1.39 -32.60
CA HIS A 20 -5.26 -1.43 -32.39
C HIS A 20 -4.79 -2.71 -31.69
N PHE A 21 -5.66 -3.34 -30.89
CA PHE A 21 -5.31 -4.53 -30.12
C PHE A 21 -6.43 -5.57 -30.19
N THR A 22 -6.04 -6.84 -30.32
CA THR A 22 -6.91 -7.92 -29.90
C THR A 22 -7.10 -7.87 -28.38
N ARG A 23 -8.22 -8.38 -27.86
CA ARG A 23 -8.49 -8.42 -26.40
C ARG A 23 -7.37 -9.10 -25.61
N ALA A 24 -6.82 -10.19 -26.16
CA ALA A 24 -5.72 -10.92 -25.53
C ALA A 24 -4.42 -10.08 -25.49
N CYS A 25 -4.12 -9.37 -26.58
CA CYS A 25 -2.98 -8.45 -26.63
C CYS A 25 -3.15 -7.28 -25.65
N LEU A 26 -4.34 -6.66 -25.61
CA LEU A 26 -4.63 -5.56 -24.70
C LEU A 26 -4.47 -6.00 -23.25
N LEU A 27 -5.04 -7.15 -22.88
CA LEU A 27 -4.89 -7.70 -21.54
C LEU A 27 -3.41 -7.95 -21.19
N LYS A 28 -2.62 -8.50 -22.13
CA LYS A 28 -1.19 -8.70 -21.93
C LYS A 28 -0.47 -7.37 -21.70
N VAL A 29 -0.77 -6.33 -22.46
CA VAL A 29 -0.19 -4.99 -22.29
C VAL A 29 -0.56 -4.42 -20.92
N LEU A 30 -1.84 -4.44 -20.54
CA LEU A 30 -2.30 -3.92 -19.24
C LEU A 30 -1.65 -4.63 -18.05
N LYS A 31 -1.43 -5.94 -18.15
CA LYS A 31 -0.68 -6.72 -17.14
C LYS A 31 0.81 -6.36 -17.12
N SER A 32 1.40 -6.18 -18.30
CA SER A 32 2.83 -5.82 -18.43
C SER A 32 3.13 -4.44 -17.83
N LEU A 33 2.15 -3.53 -17.89
CA LEU A 33 2.21 -2.20 -17.32
C LEU A 33 1.74 -2.13 -15.85
N PHE A 34 1.47 -3.27 -15.21
CA PHE A 34 0.94 -3.34 -13.83
C PHE A 34 -0.35 -2.53 -13.59
N ILE A 35 -1.16 -2.35 -14.63
CA ILE A 35 -2.49 -1.73 -14.52
C ILE A 35 -3.52 -2.77 -14.07
N PHE A 36 -3.37 -4.01 -14.57
CA PHE A 36 -4.19 -5.16 -14.25
C PHE A 36 -3.36 -6.26 -13.60
N THR A 37 -3.98 -6.98 -12.68
CA THR A 37 -3.40 -8.16 -12.05
C THR A 37 -4.44 -9.27 -11.93
N ASP A 38 -4.04 -10.52 -12.16
CA ASP A 38 -4.89 -11.68 -11.90
C ASP A 38 -5.07 -11.88 -10.39
N VAL A 39 -6.32 -12.03 -9.94
CA VAL A 39 -6.64 -12.32 -8.53
C VAL A 39 -7.47 -13.60 -8.36
N GLY A 40 -7.91 -14.18 -9.47
CA GLY A 40 -8.71 -15.40 -9.52
C GLY A 40 -8.87 -15.88 -10.96
N ILE A 41 -9.60 -16.98 -11.16
CA ILE A 41 -9.85 -17.52 -12.49
C ILE A 41 -10.79 -16.56 -13.25
N GLY A 42 -10.24 -15.82 -14.21
CA GLY A 42 -10.99 -14.83 -14.99
C GLY A 42 -11.31 -13.55 -14.22
N GLU A 43 -10.70 -13.36 -13.05
CA GLU A 43 -10.91 -12.21 -12.17
C GLU A 43 -9.65 -11.35 -12.10
N TYR A 44 -9.85 -10.04 -12.25
CA TYR A 44 -8.78 -9.07 -12.37
C TYR A 44 -8.95 -7.94 -11.37
N LEU A 45 -7.86 -7.50 -10.78
CA LEU A 45 -7.82 -6.28 -10.01
C LEU A 45 -7.23 -5.15 -10.86
N MET A 46 -7.90 -4.01 -10.87
CA MET A 46 -7.39 -2.75 -11.41
C MET A 46 -7.42 -1.71 -10.28
N PRO A 47 -6.29 -1.48 -9.58
CA PRO A 47 -6.30 -0.67 -8.35
C PRO A 47 -6.81 0.77 -8.56
N CYS A 48 -6.59 1.35 -9.73
CA CYS A 48 -7.03 2.72 -10.03
C CYS A 48 -8.54 2.90 -10.14
N VAL A 49 -9.34 1.83 -10.28
CA VAL A 49 -10.82 1.94 -10.28
C VAL A 49 -11.44 1.54 -8.94
N LEU A 50 -10.62 1.22 -7.94
CA LEU A 50 -11.11 0.99 -6.60
C LEU A 50 -11.67 2.28 -6.01
N GLU A 51 -12.79 2.15 -5.32
CA GLU A 51 -13.35 3.22 -4.50
C GLU A 51 -12.47 3.41 -3.25
N VAL A 52 -12.46 4.63 -2.75
CA VAL A 52 -11.87 4.92 -1.44
C VAL A 52 -12.84 4.38 -0.39
N SER A 53 -12.32 3.63 0.57
CA SER A 53 -13.13 3.16 1.69
C SER A 53 -13.15 4.25 2.75
N ASP A 54 -14.35 4.76 3.06
CA ASP A 54 -14.59 5.67 4.19
C ASP A 54 -14.42 4.95 5.54
N ILE A 55 -14.41 3.61 5.52
CA ILE A 55 -14.11 2.78 6.67
C ILE A 55 -12.60 2.80 6.91
N PHE A 56 -12.12 3.84 7.57
CA PHE A 56 -10.87 3.73 8.32
C PHE A 56 -11.06 2.64 9.38
N PRO A 57 -10.10 1.71 9.55
CA PRO A 57 -10.23 0.69 10.58
C PRO A 57 -10.55 1.37 11.92
N PRO A 58 -11.58 0.91 12.66
CA PRO A 58 -11.87 1.46 13.97
C PRO A 58 -10.60 1.42 14.83
N LEU A 59 -10.32 2.56 15.46
CA LEU A 59 -9.06 2.87 16.11
C LEU A 59 -8.79 2.28 17.49
N PRO A 60 -9.64 1.49 18.17
CA PRO A 60 -9.08 0.67 19.21
C PRO A 60 -8.34 -0.48 18.52
N PRO A 61 -7.03 -0.68 18.81
CA PRO A 61 -6.42 -1.95 18.47
C PRO A 61 -7.28 -3.04 19.09
N ASN A 62 -7.84 -3.90 18.25
CA ASN A 62 -8.26 -5.18 18.77
C ASN A 62 -7.00 -5.77 19.41
N LYS A 63 -7.03 -6.17 20.69
CA LYS A 63 -5.84 -6.66 21.42
C LYS A 63 -5.11 -7.81 20.69
N SER A 64 -5.75 -8.35 19.66
CA SER A 64 -5.27 -9.36 18.73
C SER A 64 -4.43 -8.85 17.55
N THR A 65 -4.13 -7.55 17.39
CA THR A 65 -3.35 -7.03 16.24
C THR A 65 -2.27 -6.03 16.63
N ILE A 66 -1.13 -6.08 15.94
CA ILE A 66 0.02 -5.17 16.08
C ILE A 66 0.19 -4.37 14.79
N ARG A 67 0.46 -3.07 14.93
CA ARG A 67 0.63 -2.14 13.82
C ARG A 67 2.07 -1.65 13.73
N SER A 68 2.58 -1.59 12.51
CA SER A 68 3.81 -0.88 12.15
C SER A 68 3.54 -0.05 10.89
N SER A 69 4.32 0.99 10.66
CA SER A 69 4.12 1.87 9.50
C SER A 69 5.43 2.38 8.95
N PHE A 70 5.47 2.52 7.63
CA PHE A 70 6.58 3.10 6.90
C PHE A 70 6.05 4.06 5.83
N ILE A 71 6.82 5.10 5.55
CA ILE A 71 6.50 6.13 4.58
C ILE A 71 7.62 6.21 3.55
N PHE A 72 7.23 6.15 2.28
CA PHE A 72 8.12 6.38 1.15
C PHE A 72 7.89 7.79 0.61
N HIS A 73 8.82 8.71 0.87
CA HIS A 73 8.78 10.06 0.34
C HIS A 73 9.36 10.09 -1.07
N PHE A 74 8.59 10.63 -2.00
CA PHE A 74 9.03 10.95 -3.34
C PHE A 74 9.50 12.41 -3.37
N PHE A 75 10.53 12.69 -4.17
CA PHE A 75 11.15 14.01 -4.17
C PHE A 75 10.18 15.09 -4.66
N LYS A 76 10.25 16.27 -4.03
CA LYS A 76 9.39 17.42 -4.28
C LYS A 76 9.43 17.79 -5.77
N LYS A 77 8.32 17.57 -6.49
CA LYS A 77 7.80 18.43 -7.58
C LYS A 77 6.62 17.86 -8.37
N SER A 78 6.17 16.63 -8.17
CA SER A 78 4.95 16.13 -8.83
C SER A 78 4.31 14.96 -8.08
N PRO A 79 2.98 14.85 -8.08
CA PRO A 79 2.30 13.66 -7.60
C PRO A 79 2.74 12.44 -8.43
N MET A 80 3.12 11.36 -7.76
CA MET A 80 3.63 10.16 -8.42
C MET A 80 2.47 9.23 -8.77
N LEU A 81 1.63 9.73 -9.68
CA LEU A 81 0.41 9.07 -10.12
C LEU A 81 0.71 7.65 -10.64
N GLY A 82 -0.09 6.68 -10.17
CA GLY A 82 0.03 5.29 -10.60
C GLY A 82 1.06 4.46 -9.84
N ILE A 83 1.92 5.05 -9.00
CA ILE A 83 2.85 4.27 -8.15
C ILE A 83 2.09 3.31 -7.26
N TYR A 84 1.02 3.77 -6.60
CA TYR A 84 0.14 2.91 -5.81
C TYR A 84 -0.37 1.72 -6.65
N CYS A 85 -0.87 1.99 -7.85
CA CYS A 85 -1.48 0.96 -8.70
C CYS A 85 -0.46 -0.08 -9.13
N CYS A 86 0.70 0.38 -9.61
CA CYS A 86 1.79 -0.49 -10.02
C CYS A 86 2.31 -1.32 -8.83
N THR A 87 2.44 -0.70 -7.66
CA THR A 87 2.90 -1.36 -6.43
C THR A 87 1.95 -2.49 -6.04
N VAL A 88 0.65 -2.22 -5.93
CA VAL A 88 -0.36 -3.25 -5.60
C VAL A 88 -0.36 -4.38 -6.61
N SER A 89 -0.36 -4.05 -7.90
CA SER A 89 -0.33 -5.03 -8.98
C SER A 89 0.94 -5.88 -8.94
N TYR A 90 2.10 -5.28 -8.66
CA TYR A 90 3.36 -5.99 -8.50
C TYR A 90 3.33 -6.97 -7.32
N LEU A 91 2.85 -6.53 -6.15
CA LEU A 91 2.78 -7.36 -4.96
C LEU A 91 1.99 -8.66 -5.22
N LEU A 92 0.85 -8.53 -5.90
CA LEU A 92 0.00 -9.66 -6.26
C LEU A 92 0.60 -10.52 -7.39
N ALA A 93 1.14 -9.91 -8.44
CA ALA A 93 1.59 -10.63 -9.64
C ALA A 93 3.00 -11.23 -9.51
N LYS A 94 3.85 -10.68 -8.65
CA LYS A 94 5.29 -11.01 -8.57
C LYS A 94 5.77 -11.37 -7.17
N ALA A 95 5.26 -10.72 -6.13
CA ALA A 95 5.70 -11.00 -4.75
C ALA A 95 4.98 -12.21 -4.10
N GLY A 96 4.02 -12.83 -4.82
CA GLY A 96 3.30 -14.01 -4.34
C GLY A 96 2.26 -13.71 -3.27
N TRP A 97 1.94 -12.43 -3.04
CA TRP A 97 0.87 -12.04 -2.11
C TRP A 97 -0.48 -12.32 -2.75
N LYS A 98 -1.47 -12.62 -1.92
CA LYS A 98 -2.84 -12.86 -2.38
C LYS A 98 -3.79 -11.93 -1.67
N LEU A 99 -4.93 -11.65 -2.27
CA LEU A 99 -5.99 -10.95 -1.56
C LEU A 99 -6.59 -11.90 -0.53
N LEU A 100 -6.79 -11.42 0.70
CA LEU A 100 -7.39 -12.24 1.74
C LEU A 100 -8.84 -12.56 1.35
N SER A 101 -9.19 -13.84 1.29
CA SER A 101 -10.56 -14.29 1.06
C SER A 101 -11.12 -14.97 2.32
N LYS A 102 -12.37 -14.66 2.66
CA LYS A 102 -13.14 -15.38 3.69
C LYS A 102 -14.40 -15.93 3.04
N ARG A 103 -14.57 -17.25 3.12
CA ARG A 103 -15.73 -17.96 2.51
C ARG A 103 -15.88 -17.71 1.01
N GLY A 104 -14.76 -17.50 0.30
CA GLY A 104 -14.76 -17.24 -1.14
C GLY A 104 -14.91 -15.76 -1.51
N GLU A 105 -15.21 -14.88 -0.56
CA GLU A 105 -15.33 -13.44 -0.80
C GLU A 105 -14.05 -12.71 -0.37
N VAL A 106 -13.58 -11.79 -1.21
CA VAL A 106 -12.38 -11.02 -0.90
C VAL A 106 -12.68 -9.96 0.16
N VAL A 107 -11.87 -9.97 1.22
CA VAL A 107 -12.01 -9.09 2.38
C VAL A 107 -11.33 -7.75 2.09
N GLN A 108 -12.11 -6.66 2.14
CA GLN A 108 -11.65 -5.26 2.16
C GLN A 108 -10.62 -4.94 1.07
N VAL A 109 -11.12 -4.58 -0.11
CA VAL A 109 -10.34 -4.12 -1.27
C VAL A 109 -10.84 -2.76 -1.73
N ALA A 110 -10.12 -1.73 -1.30
CA ALA A 110 -10.36 -0.33 -1.58
C ALA A 110 -9.05 0.38 -1.97
N ARG A 111 -9.16 1.57 -2.57
CA ARG A 111 -8.01 2.34 -3.08
C ARG A 111 -7.02 2.73 -1.97
N ASN A 112 -7.49 2.91 -0.75
CA ASN A 112 -6.70 3.27 0.43
C ASN A 112 -6.51 2.11 1.42
N SER A 113 -7.11 0.93 1.20
CA SER A 113 -6.99 -0.19 2.13
C SER A 113 -7.18 -1.53 1.42
N ILE A 114 -6.19 -2.41 1.53
CA ILE A 114 -6.23 -3.74 0.93
C ILE A 114 -5.78 -4.76 1.97
N THR A 115 -6.58 -5.82 2.14
CA THR A 115 -6.18 -6.94 2.99
C THR A 115 -5.54 -8.05 2.16
N PHE A 116 -4.35 -8.45 2.56
CA PHE A 116 -3.58 -9.50 1.91
C PHE A 116 -3.48 -10.74 2.80
N GLU A 117 -3.30 -11.87 2.14
CA GLU A 117 -2.64 -13.02 2.70
C GLU A 117 -1.15 -12.92 2.35
N LEU A 118 -0.32 -12.74 3.37
CA LEU A 118 1.13 -12.72 3.25
C LEU A 118 1.66 -14.13 2.95
N PRO A 119 2.92 -14.27 2.48
CA PRO A 119 3.56 -15.57 2.36
C PRO A 119 3.41 -16.39 3.67
N GLN A 120 3.25 -17.70 3.55
CA GLN A 120 2.95 -18.62 4.68
C GLN A 120 1.52 -18.55 5.24
N ASN A 121 0.57 -18.02 4.46
CA ASN A 121 -0.86 -17.97 4.79
C ASN A 121 -1.19 -17.17 6.06
N LEU A 122 -0.39 -16.14 6.34
CA LEU A 122 -0.64 -15.23 7.45
C LEU A 122 -1.52 -14.08 6.97
N PRO A 123 -2.66 -13.80 7.62
CA PRO A 123 -3.47 -12.64 7.26
C PRO A 123 -2.71 -11.37 7.66
N GLY A 124 -2.56 -10.45 6.71
CA GLY A 124 -1.96 -9.13 6.93
C GLY A 124 -2.84 -8.06 6.31
N LYS A 125 -3.15 -7.01 7.06
CA LYS A 125 -3.89 -5.87 6.50
C LYS A 125 -2.93 -4.74 6.19
N LEU A 126 -3.06 -4.18 4.99
CA LEU A 126 -2.28 -3.04 4.54
C LEU A 126 -3.22 -1.86 4.31
N THR A 127 -2.94 -0.76 4.97
CA THR A 127 -3.64 0.51 4.76
C THR A 127 -2.66 1.49 4.15
N PHE A 128 -3.03 2.06 3.01
CA PHE A 128 -2.23 3.03 2.29
C PHE A 128 -2.62 4.42 2.74
N LEU A 129 -1.64 5.22 3.14
CA LEU A 129 -1.82 6.63 3.45
C LEU A 129 -1.53 7.42 2.19
N ASP A 130 -2.53 8.20 1.79
CA ASP A 130 -2.46 9.19 0.72
C ASP A 130 -1.79 8.71 -0.58
N PRO A 131 -2.43 7.77 -1.31
CA PRO A 131 -1.85 7.17 -2.51
C PRO A 131 -1.69 8.13 -3.71
N LEU A 132 -2.09 9.41 -3.56
CA LEU A 132 -2.12 10.39 -4.64
C LEU A 132 -1.10 11.53 -4.44
N SER A 133 -0.39 11.56 -3.32
CA SER A 133 0.53 12.63 -2.96
C SER A 133 1.99 12.38 -3.37
N SER A 134 2.89 13.23 -2.88
CA SER A 134 4.34 13.10 -2.98
C SER A 134 4.92 12.04 -2.03
N TYR A 135 4.09 11.23 -1.38
CA TYR A 135 4.53 10.11 -0.54
C TYR A 135 3.58 8.93 -0.68
N LEU A 136 4.03 7.75 -0.27
CA LEU A 136 3.19 6.58 -0.08
C LEU A 136 3.43 6.07 1.33
N GLY A 137 2.46 6.28 2.23
CA GLY A 137 2.49 5.67 3.55
C GLY A 137 1.84 4.30 3.52
N VAL A 138 2.36 3.38 4.33
CA VAL A 138 1.81 2.04 4.46
C VAL A 138 1.78 1.70 5.93
N ILE A 139 0.59 1.35 6.41
CA ILE A 139 0.36 0.76 7.73
C ILE A 139 0.16 -0.73 7.54
N VAL A 140 0.95 -1.51 8.27
CA VAL A 140 0.89 -2.97 8.28
C VAL A 140 0.30 -3.43 9.61
N GLU A 141 -0.83 -4.12 9.54
CA GLU A 141 -1.47 -4.74 10.71
C GLU A 141 -1.29 -6.27 10.63
N LEU A 142 -0.62 -6.83 11.65
CA LEU A 142 -0.37 -8.27 11.79
C LEU A 142 -1.06 -8.83 13.05
N PRO A 143 -1.42 -10.13 13.08
CA PRO A 143 -1.92 -10.78 14.29
C PRO A 143 -0.90 -10.75 15.45
N ALA A 144 -1.36 -10.37 16.64
CA ALA A 144 -0.54 -10.30 17.86
C ALA A 144 -0.04 -11.68 18.35
N VAL A 145 -0.68 -12.77 17.90
CA VAL A 145 -0.31 -14.15 18.20
C VAL A 145 1.06 -14.55 17.62
N ILE A 146 1.56 -13.83 16.62
CA ILE A 146 2.88 -14.08 16.02
C ILE A 146 3.97 -13.66 17.02
N ALA A 147 4.95 -14.53 17.29
CA ALA A 147 6.06 -14.25 18.20
C ALA A 147 6.89 -13.03 17.76
N SER A 148 7.43 -12.25 18.72
CA SER A 148 8.08 -10.96 18.43
C SER A 148 9.23 -11.02 17.44
N GLU A 149 10.09 -12.04 17.55
CA GLU A 149 11.21 -12.26 16.63
C GLU A 149 10.74 -12.53 15.21
N HIS A 150 9.71 -13.36 15.06
CA HIS A 150 9.10 -13.66 13.76
C HIS A 150 8.42 -12.43 13.16
N ARG A 151 7.81 -11.57 14.00
CA ARG A 151 7.23 -10.31 13.53
C ARG A 151 8.28 -9.36 12.97
N ALA A 152 9.42 -9.19 13.64
CA ALA A 152 10.50 -8.32 13.17
C ALA A 152 11.00 -8.76 11.78
N ASN A 153 11.19 -10.07 11.58
CA ASN A 153 11.55 -10.63 10.29
C ASN A 153 10.48 -10.37 9.23
N LEU A 154 9.20 -10.60 9.54
CA LEU A 154 8.09 -10.31 8.62
C LEU A 154 8.01 -8.84 8.24
N TYR A 155 8.17 -7.91 9.19
CA TYR A 155 8.18 -6.49 8.88
C TYR A 155 9.36 -6.11 7.98
N HIS A 156 10.54 -6.70 8.22
CA HIS A 156 11.70 -6.52 7.36
C HIS A 156 11.44 -7.00 5.94
N GLU A 157 10.87 -8.19 5.77
CA GLU A 157 10.52 -8.78 4.47
C GLU A 157 9.45 -7.96 3.74
N ILE A 158 8.39 -7.56 4.44
CA ILE A 158 7.31 -6.71 3.90
C ILE A 158 7.91 -5.40 3.37
N ARG A 159 8.73 -4.73 4.19
CA ARG A 159 9.40 -3.48 3.82
C ARG A 159 10.29 -3.64 2.60
N ALA A 160 11.12 -4.68 2.58
CA ALA A 160 12.00 -4.97 1.44
C ALA A 160 11.18 -5.24 0.17
N THR A 161 10.07 -5.99 0.29
CA THR A 161 9.16 -6.28 -0.82
C THR A 161 8.53 -4.99 -1.36
N PHE A 162 8.10 -4.08 -0.48
CA PHE A 162 7.58 -2.77 -0.88
C PHE A 162 8.63 -1.91 -1.58
N ALA A 163 9.86 -1.87 -1.08
CA ALA A 163 10.94 -1.12 -1.73
C ALA A 163 11.17 -1.60 -3.16
N VAL A 164 11.22 -2.92 -3.37
CA VAL A 164 11.33 -3.52 -4.72
C VAL A 164 10.10 -3.19 -5.58
N ALA A 165 8.90 -3.32 -5.04
CA ALA A 165 7.66 -3.05 -5.77
C ALA A 165 7.58 -1.58 -6.23
N ILE A 166 7.97 -0.64 -5.36
CA ILE A 166 7.99 0.79 -5.68
C ILE A 166 9.07 1.08 -6.71
N GLU A 167 10.28 0.52 -6.58
CA GLU A 167 11.32 0.68 -7.60
C GLU A 167 10.85 0.20 -8.97
N GLN A 168 10.17 -0.95 -9.04
CA GLN A 168 9.59 -1.47 -10.28
C GLN A 168 8.46 -0.59 -10.81
N ALA A 169 7.63 -0.02 -9.94
CA ALA A 169 6.63 0.97 -10.32
C ALA A 169 7.26 2.22 -10.93
N MET A 170 8.32 2.75 -10.31
CA MET A 170 9.06 3.93 -10.80
C MET A 170 9.66 3.66 -12.19
N LEU A 171 10.26 2.47 -12.38
CA LEU A 171 10.80 2.04 -13.68
C LEU A 171 9.72 1.91 -14.75
N THR A 172 8.60 1.28 -14.41
CA THR A 172 7.48 1.05 -15.34
C THR A 172 6.82 2.35 -15.77
N LEU A 173 6.72 3.32 -14.86
CA LEU A 173 6.13 4.63 -15.11
C LEU A 173 7.13 5.68 -15.61
N HIS A 174 8.39 5.27 -15.85
CA HIS A 174 9.45 6.13 -16.35
C HIS A 174 9.73 7.37 -15.49
N TYR A 175 9.63 7.25 -14.17
CA TYR A 175 10.06 8.31 -13.26
C TYR A 175 11.60 8.38 -13.17
N GLU A 176 12.14 9.60 -13.21
CA GLU A 176 13.59 9.87 -13.25
C GLU A 176 14.30 9.49 -11.94
N VAL A 177 13.64 9.76 -10.81
CA VAL A 177 14.13 9.32 -9.50
C VAL A 177 13.68 7.89 -9.27
N ARG A 178 14.56 7.01 -8.80
CA ARG A 178 14.24 5.58 -8.65
C ARG A 178 14.13 5.11 -7.21
N THR A 179 14.70 5.85 -6.26
CA THR A 179 14.77 5.44 -4.87
C THR A 179 14.05 6.46 -4.00
N PRO A 180 12.85 6.17 -3.49
CA PRO A 180 12.19 7.04 -2.50
C PRO A 180 12.98 7.07 -1.20
N GLN A 181 12.85 8.16 -0.45
CA GLN A 181 13.38 8.23 0.90
C GLN A 181 12.43 7.50 1.84
N LEU A 182 12.93 6.49 2.56
CA LEU A 182 12.17 5.77 3.57
C LEU A 182 12.24 6.49 4.91
N SER A 183 11.09 6.63 5.56
CA SER A 183 10.96 7.08 6.95
C SER A 183 9.91 6.22 7.70
N PHE A 184 9.87 6.32 9.01
CA PHE A 184 8.90 5.64 9.87
C PHE A 184 8.07 6.67 10.62
N LEU A 185 6.77 6.43 10.79
CA LEU A 185 5.96 7.28 11.67
C LEU A 185 6.44 7.10 13.12
N CYS A 186 6.83 8.21 13.72
CA CYS A 186 7.19 8.27 15.12
C CYS A 186 5.93 8.61 15.92
N PRO A 187 5.55 7.80 16.92
CA PRO A 187 4.52 8.23 17.82
C PRO A 187 5.05 9.33 18.71
N GLU A 188 4.43 10.49 18.62
CA GLU A 188 4.48 11.48 19.68
C GLU A 188 4.22 10.74 21.01
N GLN A 189 5.18 10.82 21.94
CA GLN A 189 5.17 10.21 23.29
C GLN A 189 5.84 8.84 23.51
N SER A 190 6.60 8.24 22.59
CA SER A 190 7.45 7.12 23.01
C SER A 190 8.69 7.63 23.76
N SER A 191 8.57 7.78 25.07
CA SER A 191 9.69 7.87 26.03
C SER A 191 10.62 6.63 26.03
N ARG A 192 10.48 5.73 25.04
CA ARG A 192 11.17 4.45 24.89
C ARG A 192 12.25 4.40 23.79
N CYS A 193 12.32 5.32 22.81
CA CYS A 193 13.53 5.48 21.97
C CYS A 193 14.58 6.34 22.72
N SER A 194 14.93 5.96 23.97
CA SER A 194 15.68 6.77 24.94
C SER A 194 17.20 6.50 24.98
N THR A 195 17.77 5.73 24.05
CA THR A 195 19.19 5.34 24.11
C THR A 195 20.10 5.99 23.07
N LEU A 196 19.58 6.76 22.12
CA LEU A 196 20.36 7.60 21.19
C LEU A 196 19.57 8.88 20.89
N PRO A 197 20.22 10.00 20.53
CA PRO A 197 19.51 11.21 20.08
C PRO A 197 18.68 10.87 18.85
N HIS A 198 17.40 10.60 19.07
CA HIS A 198 16.45 10.25 18.04
C HIS A 198 16.10 11.52 17.26
N ILE A 199 16.75 11.73 16.12
CA ILE A 199 16.45 12.85 15.23
C ILE A 199 15.12 12.52 14.54
N SER A 200 14.02 12.94 15.15
CA SER A 200 12.72 13.00 14.48
C SER A 200 12.65 14.29 13.66
N THR A 201 12.40 14.16 12.37
CA THR A 201 12.12 15.30 11.49
C THR A 201 10.62 15.42 11.33
N VAL A 202 10.09 16.60 11.65
CA VAL A 202 8.76 16.99 11.18
C VAL A 202 8.87 17.14 9.68
N ASP A 203 8.10 16.36 8.92
CA ASP A 203 7.96 16.64 7.49
C ASP A 203 7.24 17.98 7.37
N ALA A 204 7.99 19.03 7.03
CA ALA A 204 7.49 20.40 6.89
C ALA A 204 6.37 20.53 5.84
N THR A 205 6.14 19.49 5.05
CA THR A 205 5.12 19.44 4.01
C THR A 205 3.82 18.76 4.47
N HIS A 206 3.84 17.92 5.51
CA HIS A 206 2.71 17.05 5.87
C HIS A 206 2.49 16.87 7.38
N SER A 207 3.22 17.61 8.23
CA SER A 207 3.06 17.65 9.70
C SER A 207 3.22 16.32 10.45
N PHE A 208 3.74 15.26 9.83
CA PHE A 208 4.08 14.00 10.54
C PHE A 208 5.46 14.07 11.19
N LEU A 209 5.57 13.51 12.40
CA LEU A 209 6.86 13.16 12.98
C LEU A 209 7.35 11.86 12.37
N THR A 210 8.46 11.94 11.66
CA THR A 210 9.10 10.79 11.05
C THR A 210 10.49 10.55 11.62
N CYS A 211 10.95 9.31 11.61
CA CYS A 211 12.32 8.96 11.98
C CYS A 211 12.97 8.04 10.95
N SER A 212 14.30 7.99 10.96
CA SER A 212 15.09 7.11 10.10
C SER A 212 15.58 5.83 10.80
N ILE A 213 15.34 5.68 12.11
CA ILE A 213 16.05 4.71 12.96
C ILE A 213 15.15 3.69 13.68
N CYS A 214 13.87 3.96 13.97
CA CYS A 214 13.06 3.05 14.82
C CYS A 214 12.07 2.20 13.95
N PRO A 215 12.42 0.95 13.54
CA PRO A 215 11.49 0.02 12.88
C PRO A 215 10.54 -0.71 13.84
N ASP A 216 10.86 -0.72 15.15
CA ASP A 216 10.21 -1.55 16.17
C ASP A 216 9.14 -0.83 17.01
N ILE A 217 8.74 0.39 16.63
CA ILE A 217 7.72 1.09 17.40
C ILE A 217 6.35 0.54 17.00
N VAL A 218 5.74 -0.18 17.94
CA VAL A 218 4.28 -0.31 18.02
C VAL A 218 3.74 1.11 18.00
N VAL A 219 3.26 1.56 16.83
CA VAL A 219 2.68 2.89 16.70
C VAL A 219 1.37 2.83 17.50
N PRO A 220 1.24 3.54 18.65
CA PRO A 220 -0.06 3.77 19.25
C PRO A 220 -1.01 4.32 18.17
N PRO A 221 -2.32 4.05 18.27
CA PRO A 221 -3.29 4.59 17.32
C PRO A 221 -3.05 6.10 17.14
N LEU A 222 -3.08 6.56 15.87
CA LEU A 222 -3.12 7.98 15.58
C LEU A 222 -4.24 8.59 16.43
N THR A 223 -3.96 9.70 17.09
CA THR A 223 -5.01 10.37 17.85
C THR A 223 -6.10 10.87 16.90
N ASP A 224 -7.34 10.99 17.38
CA ASP A 224 -8.44 11.56 16.58
C ASP A 224 -8.05 12.94 16.04
N ASP A 225 -7.19 13.70 16.74
CA ASP A 225 -6.62 14.96 16.26
C ASP A 225 -5.65 14.79 15.07
N GLN A 226 -4.80 13.75 15.06
CA GLN A 226 -3.91 13.44 13.94
C GLN A 226 -4.68 12.94 12.71
N ILE A 227 -5.84 12.32 12.92
CA ILE A 227 -6.76 11.87 11.86
C ILE A 227 -7.58 13.06 11.34
N MET A 228 -8.08 13.92 12.22
CA MET A 228 -8.72 15.17 11.81
C MET A 228 -7.77 16.05 11.02
N TRP A 229 -6.48 16.09 11.35
CA TRP A 229 -5.49 16.83 10.57
C TRP A 229 -5.30 16.26 9.14
N LEU A 230 -5.37 14.93 8.99
CA LEU A 230 -5.40 14.26 7.68
C LEU A 230 -6.69 14.53 6.89
N GLU A 231 -7.80 14.82 7.58
CA GLU A 231 -9.11 15.11 7.00
C GLU A 231 -9.33 16.61 6.71
N CYS A 232 -8.55 17.52 7.31
CA CYS A 232 -8.77 18.97 7.23
C CYS A 232 -7.95 19.71 6.15
N GLU A 233 -7.07 19.05 5.39
CA GLU A 233 -6.36 19.65 4.24
C GLU A 233 -6.88 19.13 2.88
N PHE A 234 -8.20 19.17 2.67
CA PHE A 234 -8.83 19.18 1.33
C PHE A 234 -10.09 20.05 1.31
#